data_AF-A0A427CCU2-F1
#
_entry.id   AF-A0A427CCU2-F1
#
_cell.length_a   1.000
_cell.length_b   1.000
_cell.length_c   1.000
_cell.angle_alpha   90.00
_cell.angle_beta   90.00
_cell.angle_gamma   90.00
#
_symmetry.space_group_name_H-M   'P 1'
#
loop_
_entity.id
_entity.type
_entity.pdbx_description
1 polymer ?
#
loop_
_entity_poly.entity_id
_entity_poly.type
_entity_poly.pdbx_seq_one_letter_code
_entity_poly.pdbx_strand_id
1 'polypeptide(L)'
;MSEVAAYVLGVDEGRAVALLSSVLGPLVCEDGNPDSFRIHTAGAVTVVVIPNEGMLEIWVHHSQAWASSPEFARFLAAGLECTVRCDPDAEAPDIDPCSDALLEIDREGERIVTPT
;
A
#
# COMPACT_ATOMS: atom_id res chain seq x y z
N MET A 1 13.22 7.50 -8.45
CA MET A 1 12.34 6.32 -8.53
C MET A 1 11.62 6.32 -7.22
N SER A 2 10.29 6.48 -7.23
CA SER A 2 9.54 6.74 -6.01
C SER A 2 9.26 5.44 -5.30
N GLU A 3 9.27 5.50 -3.99
CA GLU A 3 8.87 4.42 -3.11
C GLU A 3 7.62 4.88 -2.39
N VAL A 4 6.58 4.04 -2.38
CA VAL A 4 5.27 4.40 -1.86
C VAL A 4 4.73 3.31 -0.96
N ALA A 5 3.94 3.72 0.03
CA ALA A 5 3.30 2.79 0.93
C ALA A 5 1.94 3.25 1.45
N ALA A 6 1.14 2.25 1.81
CA ALA A 6 -0.18 2.45 2.37
C ALA A 6 -0.64 1.24 3.21
N TYR A 7 -1.45 1.50 4.24
CA TYR A 7 -2.24 0.51 4.95
C TYR A 7 -3.63 0.42 4.35
N VAL A 8 -4.05 -0.78 3.96
CA VAL A 8 -5.38 -1.07 3.42
C VAL A 8 -6.18 -1.81 4.48
N LEU A 9 -7.34 -1.29 4.86
CA LEU A 9 -8.15 -1.85 5.94
C LEU A 9 -9.25 -2.76 5.39
N GLY A 10 -9.38 -3.97 5.97
CA GLY A 10 -10.51 -4.87 5.72
C GLY A 10 -10.59 -5.44 4.30
N VAL A 11 -9.47 -5.51 3.59
CA VAL A 11 -9.40 -6.07 2.23
C VAL A 11 -8.57 -7.36 2.21
N ASP A 12 -8.99 -8.30 1.37
CA ASP A 12 -8.25 -9.53 1.07
C ASP A 12 -6.99 -9.24 0.23
N GLU A 13 -5.87 -9.88 0.58
CA GLU A 13 -4.58 -9.74 -0.10
C GLU A 13 -4.70 -10.00 -1.61
N GLY A 14 -5.44 -11.03 -2.01
CA GLY A 14 -5.63 -11.37 -3.42
C GLY A 14 -6.29 -10.26 -4.21
N ARG A 15 -7.24 -9.53 -3.61
CA ARG A 15 -7.86 -8.35 -4.26
C ARG A 15 -6.87 -7.20 -4.41
N ALA A 16 -6.06 -6.93 -3.38
CA ALA A 16 -5.02 -5.89 -3.43
C ALA A 16 -3.97 -6.22 -4.52
N VAL A 17 -3.44 -7.44 -4.54
CA VAL A 17 -2.46 -7.90 -5.53
C VAL A 17 -3.04 -7.89 -6.94
N ALA A 18 -4.30 -8.29 -7.13
CA ALA A 18 -4.96 -8.24 -8.43
C ALA A 18 -5.09 -6.80 -8.96
N LEU A 19 -5.45 -5.84 -8.09
CA LEU A 19 -5.51 -4.43 -8.45
C LEU A 19 -4.12 -3.90 -8.83
N LEU A 20 -3.10 -4.17 -8.03
CA LEU A 20 -1.72 -3.75 -8.31
C LEU A 20 -1.20 -4.34 -9.63
N SER A 21 -1.53 -5.61 -9.90
CA SER A 21 -1.16 -6.28 -11.15
C SER A 21 -1.78 -5.61 -12.39
N SER A 22 -2.93 -4.95 -12.24
CA SER A 22 -3.58 -4.24 -13.36
C SER A 22 -2.80 -3.00 -13.83
N VAL A 23 -1.93 -2.45 -12.98
CA VAL A 23 -1.11 -1.26 -13.27
C VAL A 23 0.34 -1.63 -13.51
N LEU A 24 0.90 -2.48 -12.65
CA LEU A 24 2.33 -2.84 -12.66
C LEU A 24 2.66 -3.98 -13.64
N GLY A 25 1.65 -4.63 -14.19
CA GLY A 25 1.78 -5.87 -14.95
C GLY A 25 1.71 -7.11 -14.05
N PRO A 26 1.83 -8.32 -14.63
CA PRO A 26 1.65 -9.57 -13.89
C PRO A 26 2.64 -9.69 -12.74
N LEU A 27 2.14 -9.67 -11.51
CA LEU A 27 2.93 -9.85 -10.30
C LEU A 27 3.13 -11.35 -10.02
N VAL A 28 4.38 -11.77 -9.85
CA VAL A 28 4.74 -13.13 -9.46
C VAL A 28 5.14 -13.12 -8.00
N CYS A 29 4.52 -13.98 -7.18
CA CYS A 29 4.96 -14.19 -5.81
C CYS A 29 6.29 -14.96 -5.84
N GLU A 30 7.40 -14.30 -5.51
CA GLU A 30 8.73 -14.92 -5.57
C GLU A 30 9.10 -15.60 -4.26
N ASP A 31 8.77 -14.95 -3.15
CA ASP A 31 9.16 -15.39 -1.81
C ASP A 31 8.22 -14.78 -0.77
N GLY A 32 8.23 -15.33 0.43
CA GLY A 32 7.48 -14.77 1.54
C GLY A 32 7.22 -15.78 2.64
N ASN A 33 7.31 -15.31 3.88
CA ASN A 33 6.75 -16.04 4.99
C ASN A 33 5.23 -15.80 5.00
N PRO A 34 4.37 -16.82 4.73
CA PRO A 34 2.91 -16.66 4.76
C PRO A 34 2.40 -16.01 6.05
N ASP A 35 3.11 -16.19 7.15
CA ASP A 35 2.74 -15.68 8.46
C ASP A 35 3.33 -14.29 8.76
N SER A 36 4.05 -13.66 7.83
CA SER A 36 4.70 -12.36 8.09
C SER A 36 4.72 -11.40 6.91
N PHE A 37 5.11 -11.83 5.71
CA PHE A 37 5.16 -10.96 4.53
C PHE A 37 5.21 -11.75 3.23
N ARG A 38 4.77 -11.12 2.14
CA ARG A 38 4.82 -11.65 0.78
C ARG A 38 5.53 -10.68 -0.14
N ILE A 39 6.44 -11.18 -0.96
CA ILE A 39 7.15 -10.40 -1.97
C ILE A 39 6.65 -10.81 -3.34
N HIS A 40 6.12 -9.83 -4.06
CA HIS A 40 5.70 -9.98 -5.45
C HIS A 40 6.57 -9.11 -6.36
N THR A 41 6.96 -9.63 -7.53
CA THR A 41 7.75 -8.88 -8.51
C THR A 41 7.09 -8.78 -9.87
N ALA A 42 7.33 -7.68 -10.56
CA ALA A 42 7.01 -7.48 -11.97
C ALA A 42 8.19 -6.75 -12.64
N GLY A 43 9.09 -7.51 -13.26
CA GLY A 43 10.33 -6.96 -13.80
C GLY A 43 11.23 -6.42 -12.70
N ALA A 44 11.49 -5.11 -12.69
CA ALA A 44 12.28 -4.44 -11.66
C ALA A 44 11.43 -3.94 -10.46
N VAL A 45 10.10 -4.00 -10.57
CA VAL A 45 9.18 -3.55 -9.51
C VAL A 45 9.06 -4.63 -8.45
N THR A 46 9.14 -4.22 -7.18
CA THR A 46 8.92 -5.09 -6.02
C THR A 46 7.74 -4.57 -5.22
N VAL A 47 6.81 -5.46 -4.90
CA VAL A 47 5.65 -5.19 -4.03
C VAL A 47 5.79 -6.06 -2.80
N VAL A 48 5.85 -5.46 -1.62
CA VAL A 48 5.83 -6.17 -0.34
C VAL A 48 4.45 -6.01 0.26
N VAL A 49 3.82 -7.12 0.65
CA VAL A 49 2.55 -7.13 1.37
C VAL A 49 2.77 -7.75 2.75
N ILE A 50 2.46 -7.01 3.80
CA ILE A 50 2.63 -7.41 5.19
C ILE A 50 1.24 -7.43 5.84
N PRO A 51 0.67 -8.61 6.12
CA PRO A 51 -0.58 -8.69 6.86
C PRO A 51 -0.38 -8.32 8.33
N ASN A 52 -1.22 -7.43 8.86
CA ASN A 52 -1.17 -7.00 10.26
C ASN A 52 -2.59 -6.80 10.81
N GLU A 53 -3.01 -7.61 11.79
CA GLU A 53 -4.27 -7.46 12.57
C GLU A 53 -5.48 -6.81 11.84
N GLY A 54 -5.85 -7.33 10.67
CA GLY A 54 -7.03 -6.86 9.90
C GLY A 54 -6.76 -5.73 8.89
N MET A 55 -5.50 -5.33 8.74
CA MET A 55 -5.01 -4.46 7.68
C MET A 55 -3.89 -5.14 6.87
N LEU A 56 -3.67 -4.63 5.67
CA LEU A 56 -2.53 -4.99 4.82
C LEU A 56 -1.65 -3.76 4.67
N GLU A 57 -0.41 -3.87 5.09
CA GLU A 57 0.62 -2.90 4.74
C GLU A 57 1.21 -3.27 3.38
N ILE A 58 1.23 -2.32 2.47
CA ILE A 58 1.67 -2.52 1.10
C ILE A 58 2.75 -1.52 0.78
N TRP A 59 3.93 -2.02 0.40
CA TRP A 59 5.05 -1.22 -0.08
C TRP A 59 5.28 -1.50 -1.55
N VAL A 60 5.49 -0.46 -2.34
CA VAL A 60 5.87 -0.59 -3.75
C VAL A 60 7.21 0.11 -3.96
N HIS A 61 8.21 -0.70 -4.29
CA HIS A 61 9.53 -0.24 -4.66
C HIS A 61 9.71 -0.25 -6.16
N HIS A 62 10.59 0.64 -6.60
CA HIS A 62 11.08 0.70 -7.97
C HIS A 62 10.02 0.98 -9.06
N SER A 63 8.92 1.64 -8.69
CA SER A 63 7.86 2.04 -9.62
C SER A 63 7.88 3.55 -9.90
N GLN A 64 7.26 3.94 -11.02
CA GLN A 64 6.91 5.33 -11.33
C GLN A 64 5.40 5.51 -11.54
N ALA A 65 4.60 4.48 -11.21
CA ALA A 65 3.15 4.50 -11.39
C ALA A 65 2.46 5.55 -10.50
N TRP A 66 3.08 5.89 -9.36
CA TRP A 66 2.60 6.90 -8.42
C TRP A 66 3.76 7.80 -8.01
N ALA A 67 3.50 9.11 -7.92
CA ALA A 67 4.51 10.08 -7.54
C ALA A 67 4.74 10.13 -6.02
N SER A 68 3.74 9.73 -5.22
CA SER A 68 3.78 9.77 -3.75
C SER A 68 2.82 8.77 -3.09
N SER A 69 3.03 8.50 -1.79
CA SER A 69 2.16 7.64 -0.97
C SER A 69 0.69 8.10 -0.94
N PRO A 70 0.35 9.41 -0.87
CA PRO A 70 -1.03 9.87 -1.03
C PRO A 70 -1.66 9.53 -2.38
N GLU A 71 -0.92 9.65 -3.49
CA GLU A 71 -1.44 9.28 -4.81
C GLU A 71 -1.70 7.77 -4.91
N PHE A 72 -0.78 6.97 -4.36
CA PHE A 72 -0.93 5.54 -4.24
C PHE A 72 -2.12 5.13 -3.36
N ALA A 73 -2.30 5.79 -2.20
CA ALA A 73 -3.41 5.54 -1.29
C ALA A 73 -4.76 5.86 -1.93
N ARG A 74 -4.87 6.96 -2.70
CA ARG A 74 -6.08 7.28 -3.47
C ARG A 74 -6.41 6.20 -4.49
N PHE A 75 -5.40 5.73 -5.22
CA PHE A 75 -5.56 4.64 -6.19
C PHE A 75 -6.10 3.37 -5.52
N LEU A 76 -5.51 2.97 -4.39
CA LEU A 76 -5.96 1.80 -3.62
C LEU A 76 -7.37 1.98 -3.08
N ALA A 77 -7.68 3.12 -2.45
CA ALA A 77 -9.00 3.38 -1.87
C ALA A 77 -10.10 3.35 -2.93
N ALA A 78 -9.84 3.97 -4.10
CA ALA A 78 -10.77 3.96 -5.21
C ALA A 78 -10.93 2.58 -5.85
N GLY A 79 -9.83 1.85 -6.07
CA GLY A 79 -9.85 0.55 -6.76
C GLY A 79 -10.36 -0.61 -5.90
N LEU A 80 -10.15 -0.55 -4.57
CA LEU A 80 -10.59 -1.57 -3.63
C LEU A 80 -11.91 -1.21 -2.94
N GLU A 81 -12.34 0.04 -3.07
CA GLU A 81 -13.52 0.62 -2.41
C GLU A 81 -13.49 0.45 -0.89
N CYS A 82 -12.33 0.73 -0.30
CA CYS A 82 -12.05 0.55 1.12
C CYS A 82 -11.42 1.78 1.75
N THR A 83 -11.18 1.72 3.06
CA THR A 83 -10.37 2.71 3.77
C THR A 83 -8.90 2.39 3.60
N VAL A 84 -8.11 3.41 3.26
CA VAL A 84 -6.66 3.33 3.13
C VAL A 84 -6.03 4.43 3.96
N ARG A 85 -4.92 4.13 4.63
CA ARG A 85 -4.11 5.11 5.35
C ARG A 85 -2.72 5.16 4.75
N CYS A 86 -2.11 6.34 4.72
CA CYS A 86 -0.70 6.49 4.37
C CYS A 86 -0.10 7.62 5.19
N ASP A 87 1.22 7.62 5.34
CA ASP A 87 1.93 8.79 5.81
C ASP A 87 2.11 9.77 4.63
N PRO A 88 1.54 10.98 4.69
CA PRO A 88 1.64 11.95 3.60
C PRO A 88 3.03 12.56 3.46
N ASP A 89 3.85 12.52 4.51
CA ASP A 89 5.17 13.13 4.59
C ASP A 89 6.30 12.10 4.52
N ALA A 90 5.97 10.80 4.39
CA ALA A 90 6.96 9.73 4.28
C ALA A 90 7.86 9.93 3.05
N GLU A 91 9.16 10.07 3.33
CA GLU A 91 10.23 10.19 2.32
C GLU A 91 10.65 8.82 1.74
N ALA A 92 10.22 7.73 2.36
CA ALA A 92 10.52 6.35 2.03
C ALA A 92 9.22 5.51 2.08
N PRO A 93 9.19 4.26 1.59
CA PRO A 93 7.99 3.43 1.63
C PRO A 93 7.71 2.88 3.03
N ASP A 94 8.51 3.23 4.02
CA ASP A 94 8.14 2.95 5.40
C ASP A 94 7.15 4.02 5.86
N ILE A 95 5.98 3.57 6.30
CA ILE A 95 5.11 4.42 7.09
C ILE A 95 5.74 4.50 8.47
N ASP A 96 6.14 5.71 8.90
CA ASP A 96 6.76 5.88 10.20
C ASP A 96 5.77 5.44 11.29
N PRO A 97 6.08 4.40 12.10
CA PRO A 97 5.22 3.97 13.19
C PRO A 97 5.05 5.05 14.27
N CYS A 98 5.93 6.07 14.28
CA CYS A 98 5.85 7.26 15.10
C CYS A 98 5.20 8.46 14.40
N SER A 99 4.67 8.29 13.19
CA SER A 99 4.00 9.38 12.47
C SER A 99 2.81 9.89 13.30
N ASP A 100 2.81 11.16 13.69
CA ASP A 100 1.74 11.73 14.51
C ASP A 100 0.41 11.89 13.74
N ALA A 101 0.45 11.73 12.41
CA ALA A 101 -0.65 12.03 11.51
C ALA A 101 -0.62 11.17 10.23
N LEU A 102 -1.62 10.30 10.07
CA LEU A 102 -1.84 9.56 8.83
C LEU A 102 -2.93 10.22 8.00
N LEU A 103 -2.77 10.22 6.69
CA LEU A 103 -3.83 10.56 5.75
C LEU A 103 -4.72 9.33 5.55
N GLU A 104 -5.96 9.40 6.02
CA GLU A 104 -7.00 8.40 5.79
C GLU A 104 -7.86 8.81 4.60
N ILE A 105 -8.10 7.84 3.70
CA ILE A 105 -8.85 8.02 2.46
C ILE A 105 -9.90 6.92 2.38
N ASP A 106 -11.15 7.31 2.18
CA ASP A 106 -12.27 6.41 1.97
C ASP A 106 -13.29 7.00 0.96
N ARG A 107 -14.50 6.45 0.91
CA ARG A 107 -15.57 6.92 0.02
C ARG A 107 -16.11 8.31 0.38
N GLU A 108 -15.96 8.75 1.62
CA GLU A 108 -16.44 10.05 2.11
C GLU A 108 -15.44 11.17 1.84
N GLY A 109 -14.15 10.82 1.70
CA GLY A 109 -13.10 11.75 1.29
C GLY A 109 -11.77 11.49 1.98
N GLU A 110 -10.99 12.56 2.13
CA GLU A 110 -9.66 12.54 2.73
C GLU A 110 -9.66 13.27 4.08
N ARG A 111 -9.07 12.68 5.10
CA ARG A 111 -8.97 13.27 6.45
C ARG A 111 -7.65 12.88 7.13
N ILE A 112 -7.13 13.76 7.98
CA ILE A 112 -5.98 13.44 8.82
C ILE A 112 -6.45 12.74 10.10
N VAL A 113 -5.82 11.63 10.45
CA VAL A 113 -6.11 10.83 11.64
C VAL A 113 -4.83 10.59 12.45
N THR A 114 -4.93 10.56 13.77
CA THR A 114 -3.83 10.15 14.64
C THR A 114 -3.76 8.61 14.67
N PRO A 115 -2.56 8.00 14.59
CA PRO A 115 -2.44 6.57 14.87
C PRO A 115 -2.89 6.33 16.32
N THR A 116 -3.72 5.31 16.51
CA THR A 116 -4.32 4.99 17.82
C THR A 116 -3.61 3.80 18.44
#